data_AF-A0A0G1YIP3-F1
#
_entry.id   AF-A0A0G1YIP3-F1
#
_cell.length_a   1.000
_cell.length_b   1.000
_cell.length_c   1.000
_cell.angle_alpha   90.00
_cell.angle_beta   90.00
_cell.angle_gamma   90.00
#
_symmetry.space_group_name_H-M   'P 1'
#
loop_
_entity.id
_entity.type
_entity.pdbx_description
1 polymer ?
#
loop_
_entity_poly.entity_id
_entity_poly.type
_entity_poly.pdbx_seq_one_letter_code
_entity_poly.pdbx_strand_id
1 'polypeptide(L)'
;MSCANSRIKTIAALVGCALLITVVHSVLIAPPAEGVFAASTECADGIDNDFDGKIDYPQDSQCLSLHDESEGPTGKGRTSSLPPTAETT
;
A
#
# COMPACT_ATOMS: atom_id res chain seq x y z
N MET A 1 31.16 43.72 -21.90
CA MET A 1 29.99 42.96 -21.43
C MET A 1 30.03 41.43 -21.61
N SER A 2 31.03 40.82 -22.27
CA SER A 2 30.99 39.36 -22.59
C SER A 2 31.24 38.40 -21.41
N CYS A 3 31.95 38.83 -20.36
CA CYS A 3 32.31 37.96 -19.22
C CYS A 3 31.11 37.64 -18.31
N ALA A 4 30.17 38.58 -18.15
CA ALA A 4 28.96 38.40 -17.34
C ALA A 4 27.97 37.40 -17.97
N ASN A 5 27.80 37.44 -19.30
CA ASN A 5 26.91 36.51 -20.02
C ASN A 5 27.43 35.07 -20.01
N SER A 6 28.75 34.86 -20.00
CA SER A 6 29.34 33.53 -19.89
C SER A 6 29.15 32.92 -18.50
N ARG A 7 29.26 33.73 -17.44
CA ARG A 7 28.98 33.34 -16.04
C ARG A 7 27.49 33.01 -15.84
N ILE A 8 26.58 33.80 -16.41
CA ILE A 8 25.14 33.55 -16.33
C ILE A 8 24.76 32.25 -17.05
N LYS A 9 25.36 31.99 -18.23
CA LYS A 9 25.09 30.78 -19.02
C LYS A 9 25.61 29.51 -18.34
N THR A 10 26.74 29.59 -17.64
CA THR A 10 27.29 28.49 -16.83
C THR A 10 26.46 28.23 -15.58
N ILE A 11 26.03 29.28 -14.86
CA ILE A 11 25.14 29.14 -13.69
C ILE A 11 23.80 28.52 -14.11
N ALA A 12 23.19 29.01 -15.20
CA ALA A 12 21.92 28.47 -15.72
C ALA A 12 22.03 26.99 -16.13
N ALA A 13 23.16 26.59 -16.73
CA ALA A 13 23.41 25.19 -17.08
C ALA A 13 23.56 24.30 -15.84
N LEU A 14 24.27 24.77 -14.80
CA LEU A 14 24.44 24.01 -13.55
C LEU A 14 23.13 23.85 -12.80
N VAL A 15 22.31 24.91 -12.70
CA VAL A 15 20.98 24.85 -12.07
C VAL A 15 20.03 23.94 -12.85
N GLY A 16 20.07 24.02 -14.19
CA GLY A 16 19.29 23.14 -15.06
C GLY A 16 19.68 21.66 -14.91
N CYS A 17 20.99 21.36 -14.90
CA CYS A 17 21.47 20.01 -14.66
C CYS A 17 21.10 19.51 -13.26
N ALA A 18 21.23 20.32 -12.22
CA ALA A 18 20.85 19.94 -10.86
C ALA A 18 19.36 19.61 -10.76
N LEU A 19 18.49 20.44 -11.35
CA LEU A 19 17.04 20.19 -11.39
C LEU A 19 16.70 18.91 -12.16
N LEU A 20 17.33 18.70 -13.33
CA LEU A 20 17.14 17.48 -14.11
C LEU A 20 17.58 16.24 -13.33
N ILE A 21 18.75 16.31 -12.68
CA ILE A 21 19.28 15.22 -11.87
C ILE A 21 18.34 14.92 -10.69
N THR A 22 17.80 15.93 -10.02
CA THR A 22 16.85 15.71 -8.91
C THR A 22 15.54 15.09 -9.37
N VAL A 23 14.99 15.54 -10.50
CA VAL A 23 13.74 15.00 -11.05
C VAL A 23 13.94 13.56 -11.52
N VAL A 24 15.06 13.27 -12.20
CA VAL A 24 15.39 11.92 -12.68
C VAL A 24 15.62 10.95 -11.51
N HIS A 25 16.33 11.36 -10.45
CA HIS A 25 16.48 10.51 -9.26
C HIS A 25 15.15 10.24 -8.57
N SER A 26 14.27 11.24 -8.45
CA SER A 26 12.94 11.04 -7.85
C SER A 26 12.07 10.08 -8.66
N VAL A 27 12.15 10.12 -9.99
CA VAL A 27 11.32 9.27 -10.87
C VAL A 27 11.90 7.86 -11.03
N LEU A 28 13.22 7.69 -11.07
CA LEU A 28 13.84 6.37 -11.27
C LEU A 28 13.97 5.55 -9.98
N ILE A 29 13.99 6.20 -8.81
CA ILE A 29 14.13 5.53 -7.50
C ILE A 29 12.78 5.35 -6.80
N ALA A 30 11.71 6.00 -7.27
CA ALA A 30 10.38 5.64 -6.81
C ALA A 30 10.06 4.23 -7.34
N PRO A 31 9.98 3.18 -6.49
CA PRO A 31 9.37 1.94 -6.93
C PRO A 31 7.96 2.31 -7.40
N PRO A 32 7.53 1.85 -8.57
CA PRO A 32 6.17 2.15 -8.99
C PRO A 32 5.28 1.54 -7.90
N ALA A 33 4.42 2.36 -7.31
CA ALA A 33 3.36 1.89 -6.44
C ALA A 33 2.32 1.16 -7.30
N GLU A 34 2.76 0.20 -8.12
CA GLU A 34 1.88 -0.82 -8.62
C GLU A 34 1.67 -1.73 -7.42
N GLY A 35 0.49 -1.60 -6.83
CA GLY A 35 0.00 -2.56 -5.85
C GLY A 35 0.35 -3.95 -6.34
N VAL A 36 1.13 -4.67 -5.54
CA VAL A 36 1.32 -6.09 -5.70
C VAL A 36 -0.05 -6.68 -5.45
N PHE A 37 -0.87 -6.78 -6.50
CA PHE A 37 -2.04 -7.65 -6.55
C PHE A 37 -1.54 -9.10 -6.61
N ALA A 38 -0.74 -9.51 -5.64
CA ALA A 38 -0.97 -10.83 -5.07
C ALA A 38 -2.41 -10.72 -4.55
N ALA A 39 -3.28 -11.64 -4.94
CA ALA A 39 -4.61 -11.73 -4.35
C ALA A 39 -4.42 -11.97 -2.85
N SER A 40 -4.30 -10.88 -2.09
CA SER A 40 -4.26 -10.87 -0.65
C SER A 40 -5.70 -11.05 -0.21
N THR A 41 -5.90 -11.96 0.72
CA THR A 41 -7.19 -12.10 1.38
C THR A 41 -7.52 -10.82 2.13
N GLU A 42 -8.79 -10.55 2.44
CA GLU A 42 -9.17 -9.34 3.18
C GLU A 42 -8.38 -9.21 4.50
N CYS A 43 -7.97 -10.32 5.11
CA CYS A 43 -7.12 -10.34 6.32
C CYS A 43 -5.61 -10.05 6.11
N ALA A 44 -5.21 -9.67 4.90
CA ALA A 44 -3.81 -9.38 4.55
C ALA A 44 -3.67 -8.28 3.46
N ASP A 45 -4.73 -7.53 3.14
CA ASP A 45 -4.75 -6.57 2.04
C ASP A 45 -4.47 -5.12 2.46
N GLY A 46 -4.36 -4.85 3.77
CA GLY A 46 -4.09 -3.50 4.29
C GLY A 46 -5.33 -2.62 4.40
N ILE A 47 -6.53 -3.19 4.26
CA ILE A 47 -7.82 -2.49 4.28
C ILE A 47 -8.71 -3.12 5.36
N ASP A 48 -9.28 -2.28 6.23
CA ASP A 48 -10.35 -2.67 7.15
C ASP A 48 -11.64 -2.92 6.35
N ASN A 49 -11.85 -4.18 5.97
CA ASN A 49 -12.93 -4.59 5.06
C ASN A 49 -14.28 -4.76 5.79
N ASP A 50 -14.28 -4.86 7.12
CA ASP A 50 -15.50 -4.96 7.94
C ASP A 50 -15.84 -3.68 8.73
N PHE A 51 -14.98 -2.65 8.61
CA PHE A 51 -15.10 -1.33 9.20
C PHE A 51 -15.15 -1.32 10.73
N ASP A 52 -14.50 -2.29 11.39
CA ASP A 52 -14.41 -2.37 12.85
C ASP A 52 -13.27 -1.52 13.45
N GLY A 53 -12.44 -0.93 12.59
CA GLY A 53 -11.27 -0.12 12.94
C GLY A 53 -9.96 -0.90 13.05
N LYS A 54 -9.96 -2.20 12.72
CA LYS A 54 -8.77 -3.06 12.65
C LYS A 54 -8.57 -3.48 11.19
N ILE A 55 -7.32 -3.61 10.77
CA ILE A 55 -6.98 -3.55 9.34
C ILE A 55 -6.54 -4.90 8.76
N ASP A 56 -5.96 -5.80 9.55
CA ASP A 56 -5.47 -7.11 9.09
C ASP A 56 -5.04 -7.96 10.30
N TYR A 57 -4.77 -9.26 10.10
CA TYR A 57 -4.05 -10.06 11.09
C TYR A 57 -2.64 -9.48 11.40
N PRO A 58 -2.19 -9.45 12.67
CA PRO A 58 -2.85 -9.90 13.90
C PRO A 58 -3.57 -8.76 14.66
N GLN A 59 -3.72 -7.59 14.03
CA GLN A 59 -4.41 -6.46 14.66
C GLN A 59 -5.91 -6.69 14.68
N ASP A 60 -6.46 -7.26 13.61
CA ASP A 60 -7.82 -7.79 13.62
C ASP A 60 -7.85 -9.19 14.24
N SER A 61 -8.72 -9.31 15.25
CA SER A 61 -9.03 -10.53 15.99
C SER A 61 -10.00 -11.47 15.26
N GLN A 62 -10.70 -10.97 14.25
CA GLN A 62 -11.63 -11.76 13.45
C GLN A 62 -10.89 -12.51 12.33
N CYS A 63 -9.79 -11.95 11.82
CA CYS A 63 -8.75 -12.67 11.11
C CYS A 63 -8.01 -13.67 12.02
N LEU A 64 -8.16 -14.98 11.77
CA LEU A 64 -7.39 -16.02 12.47
C LEU A 64 -6.03 -16.27 11.81
N SER A 65 -5.92 -15.96 10.51
CA SER A 65 -4.69 -16.04 9.74
C SER A 65 -4.67 -15.05 8.58
N LEU A 66 -3.48 -14.76 8.04
CA LEU A 66 -3.27 -14.00 6.80
C LEU A 66 -3.85 -14.68 5.53
N HIS A 67 -4.51 -15.83 5.66
CA HIS A 67 -5.13 -16.57 4.55
C HIS A 67 -6.65 -16.68 4.72
N ASP A 68 -7.24 -16.00 5.72
CA ASP A 68 -8.70 -15.93 5.86
C ASP A 68 -9.28 -14.95 4.85
N GLU A 69 -10.20 -15.43 4.02
CA GLU A 69 -10.76 -14.70 2.88
C GLU A 69 -11.59 -13.47 3.30
N SER A 70 -12.14 -13.43 4.53
CA SER A 70 -12.82 -12.24 5.04
C SER A 70 -12.49 -11.91 6.50
N GLU A 71 -12.35 -10.62 6.80
CA GLU A 71 -12.16 -10.09 8.16
C GLU A 71 -13.47 -10.15 8.98
N GLY A 72 -14.62 -10.25 8.31
CA GLY A 72 -15.90 -10.34 8.98
C GLY A 72 -16.19 -11.70 9.66
N PRO A 73 -17.22 -11.73 10.54
CA PRO A 73 -17.64 -12.96 11.23
C PRO A 73 -18.11 -14.07 10.28
N THR A 74 -18.39 -13.74 9.03
CA THR A 74 -18.84 -14.64 7.97
C THR A 74 -17.72 -15.32 7.17
N GLY A 75 -16.45 -14.89 7.29
CA GLY A 75 -15.37 -15.35 6.40
C GLY A 75 -14.25 -16.17 7.03
N LYS A 76 -14.46 -16.75 8.22
CA LYS A 76 -13.45 -17.62 8.84
C LYS A 76 -13.23 -18.89 8.02
N GLY A 77 -12.02 -19.03 7.46
CA GLY A 77 -11.57 -20.22 6.77
C GLY A 77 -11.29 -21.37 7.75
N ARG A 78 -12.31 -22.23 7.94
CA ARG A 78 -12.26 -23.65 8.42
C ARG A 78 -12.10 -23.80 9.96
N THR A 79 -12.93 -24.50 10.75
CA THR A 79 -14.07 -25.41 10.55
C THR A 79 -14.91 -25.45 11.85
N SER A 80 -16.23 -25.58 11.75
CA SER A 80 -17.10 -26.23 12.75
C SER A 80 -17.18 -25.65 14.19
N SER A 81 -17.97 -24.60 14.36
CA SER A 81 -18.91 -24.45 15.51
C SER A 81 -19.64 -23.13 15.31
N LEU A 82 -20.52 -23.01 14.33
CA LEU A 82 -21.92 -23.35 14.55
C LEU A 82 -22.61 -23.52 13.18
N PRO A 83 -23.42 -24.57 12.96
CA PRO A 83 -24.55 -24.40 12.05
C PRO A 83 -25.39 -23.21 12.54
N PRO A 84 -25.95 -22.36 11.66
CA PRO A 84 -26.91 -21.35 12.10
C PRO A 84 -28.10 -22.10 12.70
N THR A 85 -28.18 -22.13 14.03
CA THR A 85 -29.39 -22.46 14.81
C THR A 85 -30.20 -23.63 14.25
N ALA A 86 -29.70 -24.86 14.41
CA ALA A 86 -30.58 -25.93 14.86
C ALA A 86 -30.61 -25.84 16.39
N GLU A 87 -31.32 -24.84 16.94
CA GLU A 87 -31.87 -24.77 18.31
C GLU A 87 -32.57 -23.39 18.46
N THR A 88 -33.81 -23.31 17.98
CA THR A 88 -34.89 -22.69 18.74
C THR A 88 -36.11 -23.59 18.50
N THR A 89 -36.58 -24.19 19.59
CA THR A 89 -37.88 -24.86 19.68
C THR A 89 -39.01 -23.97 19.18
#